data_AF-A0A0W0S0Q2-F1
#
_entry.id   AF-A0A0W0S0Q2-F1
#
_cell.length_a   1.000
_cell.length_b   1.000
_cell.length_c   1.000
_cell.angle_alpha   90.00
_cell.angle_beta   90.00
_cell.angle_gamma   90.00
#
_symmetry.space_group_name_H-M   'P 1'
#
loop_
_entity.id
_entity.type
_entity.pdbx_description
1 polymer ?
#
loop_
_entity_poly.entity_id
_entity_poly.type
_entity_poly.pdbx_seq_one_letter_code
_entity_poly.pdbx_strand_id
1 'polypeptide(L)'
;MINFSYFMFLVFLFCSFSGQANTTEKHNKAFRNFWHPTYLGERLDYCTVDGKECGKIVADHYCQMLGYDYSSDNEIAYNIGLTHYLSTSQSCKGWRCNGFMTIVCATDLSHTPPKPYHYREKRFAAPRFNDYRVDWCYDHKQGCGSRAANSFCNRMGFMQAKYFVKETQVSATKTIGSQELCFGNQCNAFRLIVCYR
;
A
#
# COMPACT_ATOMS: atom_id res chain seq x y z
N MET A 1 0.15 44.50 -54.11
CA MET A 1 -0.57 43.21 -54.13
C MET A 1 0.40 42.13 -53.66
N ILE A 2 0.33 41.75 -52.40
CA ILE A 2 1.22 40.73 -51.82
C ILE A 2 0.76 39.37 -52.36
N ASN A 3 1.68 38.66 -53.02
CA ASN A 3 1.40 37.37 -53.65
C ASN A 3 0.85 36.37 -52.62
N PHE A 4 -0.41 36.00 -52.78
CA PHE A 4 -1.16 35.13 -51.85
C PHE A 4 -0.46 33.79 -51.58
N SER A 5 0.31 33.28 -52.55
CA SER A 5 1.12 32.06 -52.40
C SER A 5 2.30 32.18 -51.41
N TYR A 6 2.88 33.38 -51.24
CA TYR A 6 4.00 33.59 -50.31
C TYR A 6 3.52 33.72 -48.86
N PHE A 7 2.31 34.26 -48.65
CA PHE A 7 1.71 34.38 -47.32
C PHE A 7 1.33 33.00 -46.75
N MET A 8 0.85 32.08 -47.59
CA MET A 8 0.52 30.71 -47.17
C MET A 8 1.75 29.90 -46.75
N PHE A 9 2.90 30.11 -47.40
CA PHE A 9 4.14 29.39 -47.09
C PHE A 9 4.73 29.82 -45.74
N LEU A 10 4.63 31.10 -45.38
CA LEU A 10 5.07 31.63 -44.08
C LEU A 10 4.20 31.11 -42.91
N VAL A 11 2.90 30.92 -43.13
CA VAL A 11 1.99 30.35 -42.12
C VAL A 11 2.27 28.86 -41.89
N PHE A 12 2.57 28.09 -42.93
CA PHE A 12 2.94 26.67 -42.79
C PHE A 12 4.30 26.44 -42.11
N LEU A 13 5.26 27.36 -42.29
CA LEU A 13 6.55 27.32 -41.59
C LEU A 13 6.42 27.68 -40.10
N PHE A 14 5.50 28.56 -39.72
CA PHE A 14 5.24 28.89 -38.32
C PHE A 14 4.45 27.81 -37.56
N CYS A 15 3.56 27.08 -38.23
CA CYS A 15 2.79 25.98 -37.62
C CYS A 15 3.62 24.70 -37.38
N SER A 16 4.82 24.60 -37.95
CA SER A 16 5.68 23.41 -37.80
C SER A 16 6.55 23.44 -36.53
N PHE A 17 6.59 24.56 -35.81
CA PHE A 17 7.43 24.75 -34.60
C PHE A 17 6.66 24.76 -33.28
N SER A 18 5.36 24.47 -33.30
CA SER A 18 4.55 24.34 -32.09
C SER A 18 4.40 22.88 -31.68
N GLY A 19 5.12 22.49 -30.61
CA GLY A 19 4.65 21.43 -29.71
C GLY A 19 5.49 20.17 -29.61
N GLN A 20 6.82 20.24 -29.47
CA GLN A 20 7.50 19.21 -28.67
C GLN A 20 7.30 19.55 -27.19
N ALA A 21 6.11 19.22 -26.67
CA ALA A 21 5.93 19.14 -25.22
C ALA A 21 6.84 18.01 -24.73
N ASN A 22 7.88 18.37 -23.98
CA ASN A 22 8.79 17.42 -23.35
C ASN A 22 8.00 16.46 -22.44
N THR A 23 7.74 15.24 -22.93
CA THR A 23 7.10 14.15 -22.16
C THR A 23 8.06 13.47 -21.18
N THR A 24 9.15 14.14 -20.81
CA THR A 24 10.26 13.56 -20.05
C THR A 24 10.00 13.45 -18.54
N GLU A 25 8.97 14.08 -17.97
CA GLU A 25 8.71 14.03 -16.52
C GLU A 25 7.83 12.88 -16.01
N LYS A 26 7.14 12.15 -16.90
CA LYS A 26 6.24 11.04 -16.49
C LYS A 26 6.95 9.69 -16.34
N HIS A 27 8.19 9.58 -16.81
CA HIS A 27 8.94 8.35 -16.63
C HIS A 27 9.35 8.26 -15.15
N ASN A 28 8.88 7.20 -14.47
CA ASN A 28 9.13 6.90 -13.05
C ASN A 28 8.25 7.63 -12.01
N LYS A 29 7.01 8.00 -12.34
CA LYS A 29 6.03 8.43 -11.32
C LYS A 29 4.83 7.50 -11.29
N ALA A 30 4.34 7.19 -10.10
CA ALA A 30 3.07 6.52 -9.88
C ALA A 30 2.03 7.53 -9.39
N PHE A 31 0.82 7.44 -9.95
CA PHE A 31 -0.29 8.31 -9.60
C PHE A 31 -1.47 7.49 -9.10
N ARG A 32 -2.24 8.03 -8.15
CA ARG A 32 -3.50 7.47 -7.70
C ARG A 32 -4.55 8.54 -7.51
N ASN A 33 -5.71 8.34 -8.13
CA ASN A 33 -6.85 9.22 -8.02
C ASN A 33 -7.77 8.74 -6.89
N PHE A 34 -8.09 9.63 -5.96
CA PHE A 34 -9.08 9.42 -4.92
C PHE A 34 -10.29 10.28 -5.24
N TRP A 35 -11.37 9.62 -5.64
CA TRP A 35 -12.68 10.25 -5.79
C TRP A 35 -13.37 10.25 -4.45
N HIS A 36 -13.86 11.42 -4.05
CA HIS A 36 -14.45 11.59 -2.75
C HIS A 36 -13.55 10.98 -1.63
N PRO A 37 -12.29 11.47 -1.42
CA PRO A 37 -11.41 11.03 -0.32
C PRO A 37 -12.02 11.23 1.08
N THR A 38 -12.03 10.20 1.92
CA THR A 38 -12.57 10.26 3.28
C THR A 38 -11.46 10.22 4.33
N TYR A 39 -11.74 10.79 5.49
CA TYR A 39 -10.89 10.69 6.68
C TYR A 39 -11.75 10.30 7.88
N LEU A 40 -11.36 9.25 8.60
CA LEU A 40 -12.15 8.67 9.71
C LEU A 40 -13.62 8.36 9.35
N GLY A 41 -13.88 7.97 8.10
CA GLY A 41 -15.21 7.59 7.62
C GLY A 41 -16.09 8.75 7.13
N GLU A 42 -15.68 10.00 7.35
CA GLU A 42 -16.38 11.20 6.87
C GLU A 42 -15.65 11.82 5.66
N ARG A 43 -16.33 12.72 4.95
CA ARG A 43 -15.74 13.43 3.81
C ARG A 43 -14.57 14.29 4.29
N LEU A 44 -13.40 14.20 3.66
CA LEU A 44 -12.28 15.08 3.99
C LEU A 44 -12.63 16.54 3.70
N ASP A 45 -12.46 17.41 4.71
CA ASP A 45 -12.62 18.86 4.59
C ASP A 45 -11.54 19.46 3.68
N TYR A 46 -11.93 20.47 2.90
CA TYR A 46 -11.03 21.16 1.97
C TYR A 46 -9.98 22.03 2.68
N CYS A 47 -10.25 22.47 3.90
CA CYS A 47 -9.40 23.37 4.68
C CYS A 47 -8.94 22.75 6.00
N THR A 48 -7.98 23.40 6.65
CA THR A 48 -7.64 23.17 8.06
C THR A 48 -8.75 23.69 8.97
N VAL A 49 -8.76 23.24 10.23
CA VAL A 49 -9.77 23.61 11.23
C VAL A 49 -9.86 25.12 11.49
N ASP A 50 -8.75 25.84 11.34
CA ASP A 50 -8.68 27.30 11.48
C ASP A 50 -8.92 28.06 10.16
N GLY A 51 -9.16 27.33 9.06
CA GLY A 51 -9.47 27.87 7.75
C GLY A 51 -8.31 28.58 7.06
N LYS A 52 -7.08 28.51 7.59
CA LYS A 52 -5.92 29.25 7.04
C LYS A 52 -5.30 28.56 5.84
N GLU A 53 -5.31 27.24 5.83
CA GLU A 53 -4.73 26.44 4.74
C GLU A 53 -5.83 25.60 4.10
N CYS A 54 -5.88 25.62 2.77
CA CYS A 54 -6.91 24.91 2.02
C CYS A 54 -6.34 24.29 0.74
N GLY A 55 -7.06 23.33 0.18
CA GLY A 55 -6.72 22.71 -1.10
C GLY A 55 -5.43 21.93 -1.03
N LYS A 56 -4.46 22.30 -1.87
CA LYS A 56 -3.23 21.54 -2.08
C LYS A 56 -2.49 21.19 -0.80
N ILE A 57 -2.41 22.08 0.19
CA ILE A 57 -1.70 21.80 1.45
C ILE A 57 -2.35 20.63 2.19
N VAL A 58 -3.68 20.68 2.37
CA VAL A 58 -4.44 19.59 3.00
C VAL A 58 -4.36 18.31 2.15
N ALA A 59 -4.42 18.43 0.82
CA ALA A 59 -4.31 17.30 -0.09
C ALA A 59 -2.93 16.63 -0.05
N ASP A 60 -1.85 17.41 0.06
CA ASP A 60 -0.47 16.92 0.21
C ASP A 60 -0.34 16.12 1.51
N HIS A 61 -0.83 16.65 2.64
CA HIS A 61 -0.84 15.93 3.91
C HIS A 61 -1.65 14.63 3.85
N TYR A 62 -2.81 14.66 3.19
CA TYR A 62 -3.62 13.46 2.98
C TYR A 62 -2.85 12.40 2.17
N CYS A 63 -2.20 12.80 1.08
CA CYS A 63 -1.37 11.91 0.26
C CYS A 63 -0.18 11.33 1.04
N GLN A 64 0.49 12.15 1.86
CA GLN A 64 1.62 11.72 2.71
C GLN A 64 1.21 10.68 3.75
N MET A 65 0.04 10.84 4.38
CA MET A 65 -0.47 9.82 5.30
C MET A 65 -0.79 8.49 4.62
N LEU A 66 -1.09 8.52 3.32
CA LEU A 66 -1.31 7.33 2.50
C LEU A 66 -0.02 6.75 1.91
N GLY A 67 1.14 7.36 2.18
CA GLY A 67 2.45 6.91 1.71
C GLY A 67 2.85 7.40 0.32
N TYR A 68 2.19 8.46 -0.19
CA TYR A 68 2.60 9.18 -1.40
C TYR A 68 3.42 10.42 -1.04
N ASP A 69 4.13 10.99 -2.01
CA ASP A 69 5.01 12.14 -1.74
C ASP A 69 4.22 13.46 -1.67
N TYR A 70 3.24 13.63 -2.57
CA TYR A 70 2.44 14.86 -2.68
C TYR A 70 1.13 14.64 -3.48
N SER A 71 0.25 15.63 -3.47
CA SER A 71 -0.90 15.76 -4.37
C SER A 71 -0.48 16.50 -5.65
N SER A 72 -0.52 15.81 -6.79
CA SER A 72 -0.25 16.44 -8.09
C SER A 72 -1.43 17.25 -8.61
N ASP A 73 -2.64 16.93 -8.15
CA ASP A 73 -3.87 17.65 -8.49
C ASP A 73 -4.92 17.47 -7.38
N ASN A 74 -5.82 18.44 -7.24
CA ASN A 74 -6.93 18.39 -6.29
C ASN A 74 -8.07 19.33 -6.73
N GLU A 75 -9.29 18.85 -6.59
CA GLU A 75 -10.51 19.59 -6.94
C GLU A 75 -11.43 19.69 -5.73
N ILE A 76 -12.02 20.88 -5.56
CA ILE A 76 -12.96 21.17 -4.47
C ILE A 76 -14.39 20.72 -4.82
N ALA A 77 -15.08 20.17 -3.83
CA ALA A 77 -16.52 19.95 -3.83
C ALA A 77 -17.17 20.95 -2.85
N TYR A 78 -17.96 21.87 -3.38
CA TYR A 78 -18.60 22.93 -2.60
C TYR A 78 -19.85 22.46 -1.85
N ASN A 79 -20.07 23.04 -0.67
CA ASN A 79 -21.34 22.99 0.07
C ASN A 79 -21.89 21.58 0.34
N ILE A 80 -21.02 20.65 0.69
CA ILE A 80 -21.38 19.23 0.88
C ILE A 80 -21.96 18.92 2.26
N GLY A 81 -21.91 19.87 3.19
CA GLY A 81 -22.69 19.84 4.43
C GLY A 81 -22.03 19.13 5.61
N LEU A 82 -21.28 18.05 5.39
CA LEU A 82 -20.59 17.31 6.45
C LEU A 82 -19.19 16.89 5.99
N THR A 83 -18.18 17.38 6.70
CA THR A 83 -16.77 17.09 6.44
C THR A 83 -15.98 16.96 7.72
N HIS A 84 -14.79 16.38 7.63
CA HIS A 84 -13.88 16.14 8.73
C HIS A 84 -12.52 16.76 8.46
N TYR A 85 -12.01 17.53 9.42
CA TYR A 85 -10.70 18.17 9.30
C TYR A 85 -9.58 17.14 9.44
N LEU A 86 -8.58 17.23 8.58
CA LEU A 86 -7.44 16.32 8.58
C LEU A 86 -6.68 16.39 9.92
N SER A 87 -6.28 15.24 10.47
CA SER A 87 -5.43 15.15 11.66
C SER A 87 -6.01 15.80 12.94
N THR A 88 -7.33 15.96 13.01
CA THR A 88 -8.03 16.38 14.22
C THR A 88 -9.13 15.39 14.57
N SER A 89 -9.95 15.67 15.59
CA SER A 89 -11.21 14.99 15.84
C SER A 89 -12.43 15.88 15.54
N GLN A 90 -12.22 16.99 14.84
CA GLN A 90 -13.24 18.00 14.57
C GLN A 90 -13.83 17.82 13.17
N SER A 91 -15.13 18.09 13.06
CA SER A 91 -15.89 18.04 11.81
C SER A 91 -16.52 19.40 11.53
N CYS A 92 -16.62 19.77 10.26
CA CYS A 92 -17.44 20.89 9.82
C CYS A 92 -18.86 20.39 9.53
N LYS A 93 -19.86 21.12 10.04
CA LYS A 93 -21.28 20.85 9.80
C LYS A 93 -21.98 22.11 9.31
N GLY A 94 -22.66 22.00 8.18
CA GLY A 94 -23.45 23.07 7.58
C GLY A 94 -23.09 23.36 6.13
N TRP A 95 -23.91 24.19 5.49
CA TRP A 95 -23.83 24.45 4.05
C TRP A 95 -22.52 25.08 3.58
N ARG A 96 -21.72 25.69 4.48
CA ARG A 96 -20.41 26.28 4.15
C ARG A 96 -19.26 25.27 4.12
N CYS A 97 -19.52 24.02 4.52
CA CYS A 97 -18.51 22.99 4.58
C CYS A 97 -18.21 22.45 3.19
N ASN A 98 -16.95 22.55 2.78
CA ASN A 98 -16.44 22.10 1.49
C ASN A 98 -15.52 20.91 1.72
N GLY A 99 -15.50 19.99 0.77
CA GLY A 99 -14.55 18.89 0.79
C GLY A 99 -13.81 18.78 -0.53
N PHE A 100 -13.09 17.70 -0.71
CA PHE A 100 -12.49 17.38 -1.99
C PHE A 100 -13.44 16.54 -2.85
N MET A 101 -13.59 16.94 -4.12
CA MET A 101 -14.15 16.09 -5.17
C MET A 101 -13.14 15.03 -5.56
N THR A 102 -11.91 15.45 -5.87
CA THR A 102 -10.80 14.58 -6.22
C THR A 102 -9.51 15.02 -5.53
N ILE A 103 -8.65 14.04 -5.21
CA ILE A 103 -7.24 14.25 -4.92
C ILE A 103 -6.45 13.24 -5.76
N VAL A 104 -5.51 13.73 -6.55
CA VAL A 104 -4.54 12.88 -7.25
C VAL A 104 -3.24 12.90 -6.46
N CYS A 105 -2.88 11.76 -5.88
CA CYS A 105 -1.60 11.58 -5.20
C CYS A 105 -0.54 11.07 -6.17
N ALA A 106 0.68 11.54 -6.01
CA ALA A 106 1.83 11.16 -6.81
C ALA A 106 2.97 10.67 -5.90
N THR A 107 3.75 9.71 -6.40
CA THR A 107 5.01 9.32 -5.79
C THR A 107 6.05 9.00 -6.85
N ASP A 108 7.29 9.33 -6.56
CA ASP A 108 8.42 9.03 -7.42
C ASP A 108 8.86 7.57 -7.21
N LEU A 109 8.86 6.80 -8.30
CA LEU A 109 9.34 5.43 -8.31
C LEU A 109 10.86 5.42 -8.43
N SER A 110 11.53 5.11 -7.33
CA SER A 110 12.98 4.87 -7.34
C SER A 110 13.31 3.55 -8.05
N HIS A 111 14.29 3.59 -8.96
CA HIS A 111 14.91 2.38 -9.51
C HIS A 111 15.69 1.58 -8.45
N THR A 112 16.07 2.23 -7.35
CA THR A 112 16.62 1.54 -6.19
C THR A 112 15.46 1.17 -5.27
N PRO A 113 15.12 -0.12 -5.12
CA PRO A 113 14.05 -0.52 -4.22
C PRO A 113 14.40 -0.04 -2.81
N PRO A 114 13.42 0.48 -2.04
CA PRO A 114 13.68 0.97 -0.69
C PRO A 114 14.39 -0.13 0.11
N LYS A 115 15.39 0.27 0.93
CA LYS A 115 16.09 -0.66 1.82
C LYS A 115 15.02 -1.41 2.61
N PRO A 116 14.98 -2.74 2.55
CA PRO A 116 13.95 -3.49 3.23
C PRO A 116 14.16 -3.29 4.72
N TYR A 117 13.33 -2.44 5.31
CA TYR A 117 13.34 -2.16 6.74
C TYR A 117 13.15 -3.49 7.50
N HIS A 118 13.55 -3.51 8.77
CA HIS A 118 13.71 -4.65 9.68
C HIS A 118 12.52 -5.65 9.81
N TYR A 119 11.44 -5.49 9.05
CA TYR A 119 10.37 -6.47 8.84
C TYR A 119 10.70 -7.57 7.80
N ARG A 120 11.95 -7.68 7.32
CA ARG A 120 12.36 -8.88 6.56
C ARG A 120 12.10 -10.13 7.36
N GLU A 121 12.36 -10.10 8.67
CA GLU A 121 12.27 -11.29 9.50
C GLU A 121 11.19 -11.17 10.56
N LYS A 122 10.31 -12.19 10.63
CA LYS A 122 9.33 -12.30 11.70
C LYS A 122 9.53 -13.59 12.47
N ARG A 123 9.62 -13.45 13.79
CA ARG A 123 9.73 -14.54 14.74
C ARG A 123 8.35 -15.02 15.17
N PHE A 124 8.05 -16.28 14.92
CA PHE A 124 6.85 -16.98 15.37
C PHE A 124 7.22 -17.97 16.47
N ALA A 125 6.92 -17.63 17.72
CA ALA A 125 7.03 -18.54 18.85
C ALA A 125 5.81 -19.47 18.88
N ALA A 126 6.03 -20.78 19.07
CA ALA A 126 5.00 -21.81 19.03
C ALA A 126 3.99 -21.61 17.86
N PRO A 127 4.46 -21.54 16.60
CA PRO A 127 3.65 -21.19 15.43
C PRO A 127 2.39 -22.04 15.34
N ARG A 128 1.28 -21.36 15.08
CA ARG A 128 -0.05 -21.97 14.90
C ARG A 128 -0.62 -21.61 13.54
N PHE A 129 -1.39 -22.53 12.97
CA PHE A 129 -2.16 -22.33 11.76
C PHE A 129 -3.55 -22.93 11.96
N ASN A 130 -4.60 -22.13 11.78
CA ASN A 130 -5.99 -22.49 12.08
C ASN A 130 -6.12 -23.08 13.50
N ASP A 131 -5.64 -22.34 14.49
CA ASP A 131 -5.69 -22.64 15.94
C ASP A 131 -4.82 -23.80 16.46
N TYR A 132 -4.31 -24.69 15.59
CA TYR A 132 -3.43 -25.79 15.98
C TYR A 132 -1.94 -25.43 15.85
N ARG A 133 -1.09 -25.99 16.73
CA ARG A 133 0.37 -25.92 16.54
C ARG A 133 0.76 -26.65 15.28
N VAL A 134 1.63 -26.02 14.49
CA VAL A 134 2.13 -26.60 13.24
C VAL A 134 3.02 -27.80 13.57
N ASP A 135 2.67 -28.94 12.98
CA ASP A 135 3.47 -30.17 13.08
C ASP A 135 4.84 -29.97 12.44
N TRP A 136 5.85 -30.66 12.97
CA TRP A 136 7.21 -30.67 12.44
C TRP A 136 7.27 -31.15 10.97
N CYS A 137 6.35 -32.01 10.56
CA CYS A 137 6.26 -32.61 9.24
C CYS A 137 5.20 -31.93 8.35
N TYR A 138 5.49 -31.87 7.05
CA TYR A 138 4.59 -31.23 6.09
C TYR A 138 3.34 -32.09 5.85
N ASP A 139 3.55 -33.40 5.68
CA ASP A 139 2.52 -34.43 5.58
C ASP A 139 2.94 -35.64 6.43
N HIS A 140 2.13 -36.08 7.39
CA HIS A 140 2.43 -37.19 8.30
C HIS A 140 3.88 -37.25 8.83
N LYS A 141 4.75 -38.08 8.22
CA LYS A 141 6.19 -38.23 8.55
C LYS A 141 7.13 -37.81 7.41
N GLN A 142 6.61 -37.09 6.43
CA GLN A 142 7.30 -36.66 5.22
C GLN A 142 7.48 -35.14 5.19
N GLY A 143 8.55 -34.68 4.54
CA GLY A 143 8.79 -33.26 4.33
C GLY A 143 8.99 -32.47 5.63
N CYS A 144 9.68 -33.05 6.60
CA CYS A 144 9.82 -32.44 7.93
C CYS A 144 10.88 -31.34 7.99
N GLY A 145 10.72 -30.42 8.95
CA GLY A 145 11.60 -29.28 9.14
C GLY A 145 11.41 -28.24 8.03
N SER A 146 12.39 -28.10 7.13
CA SER A 146 12.45 -26.99 6.16
C SER A 146 11.20 -26.87 5.28
N ARG A 147 10.69 -27.98 4.73
CA ARG A 147 9.50 -27.94 3.85
C ARG A 147 8.24 -27.48 4.60
N ALA A 148 7.99 -28.01 5.80
CA ALA A 148 6.87 -27.57 6.64
C ALA A 148 7.03 -26.09 7.09
N ALA A 149 8.24 -25.69 7.49
CA ALA A 149 8.54 -24.33 7.92
C ALA A 149 8.37 -23.30 6.77
N ASN A 150 8.86 -23.63 5.56
CA ASN A 150 8.67 -22.79 4.38
C ASN A 150 7.19 -22.66 4.01
N SER A 151 6.44 -23.76 4.04
CA SER A 151 4.99 -23.70 3.80
C SER A 151 4.28 -22.79 4.81
N PHE A 152 4.68 -22.86 6.09
CA PHE A 152 4.15 -21.96 7.11
C PHE A 152 4.47 -20.50 6.79
N CYS A 153 5.73 -20.17 6.51
CA CYS A 153 6.14 -18.81 6.18
C CYS A 153 5.41 -18.26 4.95
N ASN A 154 5.24 -19.08 3.91
CA ASN A 154 4.50 -18.69 2.71
C ASN A 154 3.03 -18.38 3.01
N ARG A 155 2.37 -19.19 3.84
CA ARG A 155 0.98 -18.93 4.29
C ARG A 155 0.88 -17.69 5.18
N MET A 156 1.96 -17.31 5.87
CA MET A 156 2.03 -16.08 6.66
C MET A 156 2.45 -14.84 5.84
N GLY A 157 2.66 -14.97 4.53
CA GLY A 157 3.02 -13.87 3.63
C GLY A 157 4.53 -13.56 3.53
N PHE A 158 5.39 -14.50 3.92
CA PHE A 158 6.85 -14.44 3.80
C PHE A 158 7.35 -15.32 2.66
N MET A 159 8.60 -15.15 2.23
CA MET A 159 9.16 -15.93 1.10
C MET A 159 9.68 -17.30 1.53
N GLN A 160 10.24 -17.42 2.74
CA GLN A 160 10.82 -18.67 3.25
C GLN A 160 11.08 -18.63 4.76
N ALA A 161 11.41 -19.78 5.35
CA ALA A 161 11.92 -19.89 6.70
C ALA A 161 13.44 -19.73 6.72
N LYS A 162 13.94 -18.80 7.53
CA LYS A 162 15.37 -18.58 7.76
C LYS A 162 15.93 -19.51 8.84
N TYR A 163 15.16 -19.73 9.90
CA TYR A 163 15.56 -20.51 11.06
C TYR A 163 14.34 -21.16 11.71
N PHE A 164 14.47 -22.37 12.23
CA PHE A 164 13.39 -23.05 12.93
C PHE A 164 13.93 -24.07 13.93
N VAL A 165 13.13 -24.36 14.96
CA VAL A 165 13.51 -25.28 16.05
C VAL A 165 12.38 -26.26 16.30
N LYS A 166 12.73 -27.54 16.42
CA LYS A 166 11.81 -28.63 16.78
C LYS A 166 11.52 -28.65 18.27
N GLU A 167 10.28 -28.98 18.62
CA GLU A 167 9.84 -29.37 19.95
C GLU A 167 9.26 -30.79 19.88
N THR A 168 9.69 -31.67 20.78
CA THR A 168 9.25 -33.06 20.83
C THR A 168 8.22 -33.26 21.94
N GLN A 169 7.39 -34.29 21.80
CA GLN A 169 6.40 -34.70 22.82
C GLN A 169 5.36 -33.62 23.15
N VAL A 170 4.80 -33.02 22.10
CA VAL A 170 3.74 -31.99 22.21
C VAL A 170 2.37 -32.66 22.17
N SER A 171 1.40 -32.18 22.96
CA SER A 171 0.11 -32.85 23.13
C SER A 171 -0.74 -32.97 21.86
N ALA A 172 -0.71 -31.93 21.01
CA ALA A 172 -1.48 -31.88 19.78
C ALA A 172 -0.81 -31.00 18.71
N THR A 173 -0.79 -31.48 17.47
CA THR A 173 -0.26 -30.77 16.30
C THR A 173 -1.11 -31.02 15.06
N LYS A 174 -0.94 -30.18 14.05
CA LYS A 174 -1.58 -30.32 12.75
C LYS A 174 -0.58 -30.14 11.62
N THR A 175 -0.55 -31.09 10.68
CA THR A 175 0.31 -30.98 9.49
C THR A 175 -0.18 -29.86 8.57
N ILE A 176 0.75 -29.16 7.93
CA ILE A 176 0.42 -27.96 7.16
C ILE A 176 0.06 -28.24 5.69
N GLY A 177 0.48 -29.39 5.17
CA GLY A 177 0.09 -29.92 3.87
C GLY A 177 -1.23 -30.67 3.97
N SER A 178 -1.20 -31.86 4.57
CA SER A 178 -2.33 -32.81 4.65
C SER A 178 -3.45 -32.41 5.62
N GLN A 179 -3.25 -31.41 6.50
CA GLN A 179 -4.21 -30.99 7.52
C GLN A 179 -4.58 -32.10 8.54
N GLU A 180 -3.76 -33.13 8.67
CA GLU A 180 -3.95 -34.24 9.60
C GLU A 180 -3.60 -33.82 11.03
N LEU A 181 -4.36 -34.32 11.99
CA LEU A 181 -4.16 -34.07 13.40
C LEU A 181 -3.32 -35.19 14.03
N CYS A 182 -2.38 -34.81 14.90
CA CYS A 182 -1.68 -35.73 15.78
C CYS A 182 -2.05 -35.39 17.22
N PHE A 183 -2.34 -36.42 18.02
CA PHE A 183 -2.63 -36.31 19.44
C PHE A 183 -1.77 -37.29 20.25
N GLY A 184 -1.27 -36.85 21.41
CA GLY A 184 -0.48 -37.65 22.33
C GLY A 184 1.01 -37.29 22.34
N ASN A 185 1.78 -37.98 23.18
CA ASN A 185 3.17 -37.63 23.50
C ASN A 185 4.18 -37.96 22.39
N GLN A 186 3.72 -38.50 21.27
CA GLN A 186 4.54 -38.83 20.10
C GLN A 186 4.59 -37.70 19.06
N CYS A 187 3.77 -36.65 19.22
CA CYS A 187 3.69 -35.56 18.26
C CYS A 187 4.85 -34.57 18.43
N ASN A 188 5.26 -33.97 17.31
CA ASN A 188 6.36 -33.02 17.28
C ASN A 188 5.89 -31.72 16.62
N ALA A 189 6.23 -30.58 17.21
CA ALA A 189 5.86 -29.27 16.69
C ALA A 189 7.10 -28.43 16.37
N PHE A 190 6.89 -27.30 15.73
CA PHE A 190 7.87 -26.22 15.76
C PHE A 190 7.78 -25.46 17.07
N ARG A 191 8.88 -25.36 17.83
CA ARG A 191 9.05 -24.41 18.95
C ARG A 191 9.08 -22.98 18.45
N LEU A 192 9.71 -22.78 17.29
CA LEU A 192 10.06 -21.49 16.74
C LEU A 192 10.20 -21.61 15.23
N ILE A 193 9.66 -20.64 14.49
CA ILE A 193 10.00 -20.39 13.09
C ILE A 193 10.33 -18.90 12.93
N VAL A 194 11.44 -18.58 12.29
CA VAL A 194 11.78 -17.24 11.83
C VAL A 194 11.57 -17.23 10.33
N CYS A 195 10.58 -16.48 9.88
CA CYS A 195 10.28 -16.30 8.46
C CYS A 195 11.01 -15.09 7.91
N TYR A 196 11.40 -15.13 6.63
CA TYR A 196 12.10 -14.09 5.90
C TYR A 196 11.31 -13.68 4.65
N ARG A 197 11.25 -12.38 4.36
CA ARG A 197 10.65 -11.76 3.17
C ARG A 197 11.68 -11.10 2.28
#